data_AF-A0A957XR92-F1
#
_entry.id   AF-A0A957XR92-F1
#
_cell.length_a   1.000
_cell.length_b   1.000
_cell.length_c   1.000
_cell.angle_alpha   90.00
_cell.angle_beta   90.00
_cell.angle_gamma   90.00
#
_symmetry.space_group_name_H-M   'P 1'
#
loop_
_entity.id
_entity.type
_entity.pdbx_description
1 polymer ?
#
loop_
_entity_poly.entity_id
_entity_poly.type
_entity_poly.pdbx_seq_one_letter_code
_entity_poly.pdbx_strand_id
1 'polypeptide(L)'
;MEVESYQIVRLLLPYEDHPLSHDREDKLKRCIAEVCNSLVEDILIPKNKKDGLWVCLAVPENVAHQLITQFEQRDAGLRPLLDEFVVGQLDQLDVVYDRDRFADMRAEHISLIRLVYPGAERVELEAFVEHDHDGSMTILVRFLHGHGRPFVRQIVKIGPTAAINEVERRSDDKSLPLIAPRLDNVVTWQGLTGLNYDYVGGGMFSATRTLADLYQDSNVSPETIIAVIERMLGNELGYHWYGRGKPYVSAFSEAYSRDLIEYLRIRVRTDSADGVWPHNGTPSFIVGYKRLVGDTILRTYPQLQPDELVQVQGLSITAIEPGELTLQHPIEPGIVVRVEVPRSANFTLGNRVIVRGQIMHNRQQWIGDIARRIFADVSEMKVDLARYMLTCGDLSISCPNPLFLYEKVLNQTLRGRRSQVYGAMRAENILVDQNLRGWMTRYGTIQEHHNLYDFITLETYLRHQLVNSNADPFSLAAYIDFEENLIAATLGEPASVPENPHLQRAYHILTELRQRAIPFMQPSVDFQGEYFPALLLTNMSMFRYYGTLGDDIVRQAFITAAVLGRYIADQGGTGTYFLESRLWRLSV
;
A
#
# COMPACT_ATOMS: atom_id res chain seq x y z
N MET A 1 34.79 5.77 13.31
CA MET A 1 33.93 6.66 14.10
C MET A 1 33.58 5.91 15.35
N GLU A 2 33.98 6.40 16.51
CA GLU A 2 33.48 5.88 17.78
C GLU A 2 32.00 6.26 17.86
N VAL A 3 31.13 5.27 17.99
CA VAL A 3 29.70 5.49 18.22
C VAL A 3 29.58 5.87 19.69
N GLU A 4 29.16 7.10 19.99
CA GLU A 4 28.91 7.50 21.38
C GLU A 4 27.88 6.55 22.01
N SER A 5 28.17 6.03 23.20
CA SER A 5 27.25 5.19 23.97
C SER A 5 26.18 6.08 24.61
N TYR A 6 24.93 5.92 24.19
CA TYR A 6 23.78 6.56 24.80
C TYR A 6 23.12 5.60 25.80
N GLN A 7 22.79 6.10 26.99
CA GLN A 7 21.91 5.44 27.95
C GLN A 7 20.50 6.03 27.87
N ILE A 8 19.47 5.21 28.02
CA ILE A 8 18.10 5.72 28.20
C ILE A 8 17.75 5.64 29.69
N VAL A 9 17.54 6.81 30.28
CA VAL A 9 17.01 6.91 31.65
C VAL A 9 15.50 6.82 31.55
N ARG A 10 14.89 5.82 32.20
CA ARG A 10 13.43 5.71 32.32
C ARG A 10 12.95 6.34 33.62
N LEU A 11 12.04 7.29 33.48
CA LEU A 11 11.26 7.84 34.58
C LEU A 11 9.88 7.18 34.52
N LEU A 12 9.58 6.31 35.48
CA LEU A 12 8.22 5.84 35.70
C LEU A 12 7.49 6.89 36.51
N LEU A 13 6.38 7.41 35.97
CA LEU A 13 5.48 8.24 36.75
C LEU A 13 4.34 7.34 37.25
N PRO A 14 4.18 7.19 38.56
CA PRO A 14 3.14 6.32 39.10
C PRO A 14 1.78 6.81 38.63
N TYR A 15 1.02 5.88 38.08
CA TYR A 15 -0.32 6.12 37.60
C TYR A 15 -1.26 6.17 38.81
N GLU A 16 -1.59 7.37 39.28
CA GLU A 16 -2.82 7.54 40.08
C GLU A 16 -4.02 7.30 39.15
N ASP A 17 -5.17 6.81 39.66
CA ASP A 17 -6.38 6.38 38.92
C ASP A 17 -7.05 7.42 37.97
N HIS A 18 -6.38 8.54 37.69
CA HIS A 18 -6.82 9.59 36.78
C HIS A 18 -5.75 9.92 35.72
N PRO A 19 -6.13 10.08 34.44
CA PRO A 19 -5.21 10.57 33.42
C PRO A 19 -4.60 11.90 33.89
N LEU A 20 -3.29 12.07 33.69
CA LEU A 20 -2.59 13.32 34.02
C LEU A 20 -3.35 14.49 33.40
N SER A 21 -3.73 15.47 34.23
CA SER A 21 -4.26 16.72 33.70
C SER A 21 -3.22 17.35 32.78
N HIS A 22 -3.65 18.05 31.73
CA HIS A 22 -2.75 18.74 30.80
C HIS A 22 -1.73 19.63 31.54
N ASP A 23 -2.14 20.22 32.68
CA ASP A 23 -1.29 21.04 33.55
C ASP A 23 -0.17 20.22 34.24
N ARG A 24 -0.44 18.98 34.68
CA ARG A 24 0.61 18.09 35.24
C ARG A 24 1.60 17.64 34.15
N GLU A 25 1.12 17.33 32.94
CA GLU A 25 1.96 16.99 31.79
C GLU A 25 2.88 18.16 31.40
N ASP A 26 2.35 19.37 31.31
CA ASP A 26 3.14 20.58 31.00
C ASP A 26 4.11 20.96 32.11
N LYS A 27 3.75 20.73 33.39
CA LYS A 27 4.66 20.95 34.52
C LYS A 27 5.81 19.94 34.53
N LEU A 28 5.54 18.68 34.22
CA LEU A 28 6.55 17.66 34.06
C LEU A 28 7.48 17.98 32.86
N LYS A 29 6.93 18.32 31.69
CA LYS A 29 7.71 18.72 30.53
C LYS A 29 8.60 19.93 30.83
N ARG A 30 8.10 20.92 31.57
CA ARG A 30 8.90 22.06 32.05
C ARG A 30 10.00 21.64 33.02
N CYS A 31 9.70 20.78 33.99
CA CYS A 31 10.69 20.31 34.95
C CYS A 31 11.80 19.50 34.27
N ILE A 32 11.42 18.60 33.35
CA ILE A 32 12.38 17.86 32.51
C ILE A 32 13.18 18.86 31.70
N ALA A 33 12.56 19.80 30.98
CA ALA A 33 13.29 20.82 30.22
C ALA A 33 14.27 21.64 31.09
N GLU A 34 13.86 22.02 32.31
CA GLU A 34 14.68 22.79 33.25
C GLU A 34 15.87 22.00 33.83
N VAL A 35 15.72 20.69 34.03
CA VAL A 35 16.81 19.78 34.44
C VAL A 35 17.70 19.43 33.24
N CYS A 36 17.09 19.28 32.07
CA CYS A 36 17.73 18.78 30.85
C CYS A 36 18.33 19.88 29.96
N ASN A 37 18.15 21.17 30.30
CA ASN A 37 18.39 22.37 29.47
C ASN A 37 19.80 22.55 28.86
N SER A 38 20.70 21.58 29.01
CA SER A 38 21.99 21.50 28.27
C SER A 38 22.52 20.07 28.06
N LEU A 39 21.82 19.04 28.54
CA LEU A 39 22.36 17.68 28.73
C LEU A 39 21.63 16.59 27.94
N VAL A 40 20.45 16.89 27.40
CA VAL A 40 19.61 15.89 26.72
C VAL A 40 19.39 16.31 25.29
N GLU A 41 19.74 15.44 24.36
CA GLU A 41 19.53 15.68 22.93
C GLU A 41 18.07 15.49 22.53
N ASP A 42 17.36 14.54 23.14
CA ASP A 42 15.95 14.24 22.85
C ASP A 42 15.20 13.69 24.07
N ILE A 43 13.95 14.14 24.25
CA ILE A 43 13.02 13.64 25.27
C ILE A 43 11.98 12.74 24.59
N LEU A 44 11.90 11.49 25.03
CA LEU A 44 10.99 10.49 24.48
C LEU A 44 9.84 10.27 25.46
N ILE A 45 8.61 10.49 25.00
CA ILE A 45 7.40 10.22 25.79
C ILE A 45 6.60 9.15 25.02
N PRO A 46 6.73 7.85 25.37
CA PRO A 46 5.91 6.80 24.81
C PRO A 46 4.43 7.06 25.15
N LYS A 47 3.54 6.97 24.16
CA LYS A 47 2.09 7.00 24.39
C LYS A 47 1.58 5.60 24.78
N ASN A 48 2.17 4.95 25.79
CA ASN A 48 1.59 3.69 26.28
C ASN A 48 0.47 4.01 27.28
N LYS A 49 -0.79 3.68 26.92
CA LYS A 49 -1.96 3.97 27.77
C LYS A 49 -2.17 2.96 28.91
N LYS A 50 -1.47 1.81 28.90
CA LYS A 50 -1.77 0.71 29.82
C LYS A 50 -0.91 0.65 31.08
N ASP A 51 0.33 1.16 31.05
CA ASP A 51 1.34 0.87 32.08
C ASP A 51 1.97 2.13 32.73
N GLY A 52 1.24 3.25 32.76
CA GLY A 52 1.77 4.52 33.28
C GLY A 52 2.47 5.39 32.22
N LEU A 53 2.68 6.67 32.53
CA LEU A 53 3.45 7.57 31.66
C LEU A 53 4.93 7.31 31.90
N TRP A 54 5.61 6.78 30.88
CA TRP A 54 7.06 6.66 30.88
C TRP A 54 7.66 7.91 30.25
N VAL A 55 8.78 8.40 30.79
CA VAL A 55 9.65 9.32 30.07
C VAL A 55 10.99 8.64 29.89
N CYS A 56 11.40 8.47 28.65
CA CYS A 56 12.71 7.93 28.28
C CYS A 56 13.60 9.12 27.88
N LEU A 57 14.73 9.31 28.55
CA LEU A 57 15.70 10.34 28.20
C LEU A 57 16.92 9.67 27.56
N ALA A 58 17.15 9.88 26.27
CA ALA A 58 18.36 9.40 25.60
C ALA A 58 19.50 10.37 25.87
N VAL A 59 20.50 9.92 26.64
CA VAL A 59 21.59 10.78 27.13
C VAL A 59 22.92 10.07 27.02
N PRO A 60 24.02 10.78 26.73
CA PRO A 60 25.35 10.21 26.81
C PRO A 60 25.60 9.55 28.18
N GLU A 61 26.32 8.44 28.21
CA GLU A 61 26.55 7.65 29.43
C GLU A 61 27.11 8.47 30.60
N ASN A 62 28.04 9.40 30.32
CA ASN A 62 28.60 10.33 31.30
C ASN A 62 27.58 11.35 31.85
N VAL A 63 26.48 11.58 31.13
CA VAL A 63 25.42 12.52 31.48
C VAL A 63 24.28 11.83 32.25
N ALA A 64 24.03 10.55 32.01
CA ALA A 64 22.99 9.77 32.71
C ALA A 64 23.12 9.84 34.24
N HIS A 65 24.34 9.60 34.75
CA HIS A 65 24.61 9.67 36.20
C HIS A 65 24.38 11.08 36.78
N GLN A 66 24.74 12.13 36.03
CA GLN A 66 24.52 13.51 36.47
C GLN A 66 23.02 13.85 36.53
N LEU A 67 22.24 13.40 35.55
CA LEU A 67 20.80 13.59 35.51
C LEU A 67 20.10 12.92 36.68
N ILE A 68 20.44 11.67 36.98
CA ILE A 68 19.88 10.94 38.13
C ILE A 68 20.15 11.72 39.42
N THR A 69 21.40 12.12 39.63
CA THR A 69 21.79 12.89 40.82
C THR A 69 21.07 14.23 40.90
N GLN A 70 20.87 14.94 39.78
CA GLN A 70 20.14 16.20 39.75
C GLN A 70 18.65 16.03 40.05
N PHE A 71 18.00 14.99 39.50
CA PHE A 71 16.61 14.68 39.82
C PHE A 71 16.41 14.33 41.30
N GLU A 72 17.34 13.57 41.89
CA GLU A 72 17.31 13.23 43.32
C GLU A 72 17.50 14.46 44.23
N GLN A 73 18.26 15.47 43.77
CA GLN A 73 18.60 16.66 44.56
C GLN A 73 17.58 17.81 44.46
N ARG A 74 16.87 17.96 43.33
CA ARG A 74 16.12 19.19 43.04
C ARG A 74 14.71 19.29 43.62
N ASP A 75 14.04 18.18 43.99
CA ASP A 75 12.69 18.31 44.57
C ASP A 75 12.28 17.14 45.49
N ALA A 76 12.21 17.41 46.80
CA ALA A 76 11.68 16.48 47.79
C ALA A 76 10.18 16.16 47.57
N GLY A 77 9.45 16.98 46.81
CA GLY A 77 8.06 16.76 46.44
C GLY A 77 7.84 15.80 45.27
N LEU A 78 8.87 15.54 44.45
CA LEU A 78 8.81 14.57 43.35
C LEU A 78 9.25 13.16 43.77
N ARG A 79 9.89 13.01 44.94
CA ARG A 79 10.29 11.69 45.48
C ARG A 79 9.18 10.62 45.42
N PRO A 80 7.93 10.90 45.86
CA PRO A 80 6.83 9.92 45.77
C PRO A 80 6.39 9.59 44.32
N LEU A 81 6.73 10.44 43.35
CA LEU A 81 6.50 10.22 41.92
C LEU A 81 7.66 9.50 41.22
N LEU A 82 8.77 9.28 41.93
CA LEU A 82 10.03 8.78 41.39
C LEU A 82 10.47 7.46 42.07
N ASP A 83 9.56 6.81 42.81
CA ASP A 83 9.84 5.65 43.66
C ASP A 83 10.32 4.39 42.88
N GLU A 84 10.26 4.38 41.55
CA GLU A 84 10.90 3.36 40.69
C GLU A 84 11.69 4.01 39.54
N PHE A 85 12.85 4.57 39.85
CA PHE A 85 13.89 4.78 38.84
C PHE A 85 14.47 3.43 38.43
N VAL A 86 14.04 2.92 37.27
CA VAL A 86 14.77 1.84 36.60
C VAL A 86 15.74 2.50 35.62
N VAL A 87 16.99 2.68 36.05
CA VAL A 87 18.10 2.99 35.16
C VAL A 87 18.44 1.71 34.39
N GLY A 88 17.64 1.40 33.38
CA GLY A 88 17.92 0.31 32.47
C GLY A 88 19.03 0.72 31.51
N GLN A 89 20.18 0.05 31.55
CA GLN A 89 21.13 0.15 30.43
C GLN A 89 20.45 -0.43 29.17
N LEU A 90 20.26 0.40 28.14
CA LEU A 90 19.83 -0.09 26.81
C LEU A 90 20.76 -1.15 26.24
N ASP A 91 22.03 -1.12 26.66
CA ASP A 91 23.06 -2.05 26.20
C ASP A 91 22.79 -3.49 26.63
N GLN A 92 21.81 -3.73 27.50
CA GLN A 92 21.38 -5.09 27.84
C GLN A 92 20.40 -5.68 26.83
N LEU A 93 19.74 -4.87 25.98
CA LEU A 93 18.91 -5.44 24.92
C LEU A 93 19.77 -5.89 23.74
N ASP A 94 19.87 -7.21 23.61
CA ASP A 94 20.51 -7.87 22.48
C ASP A 94 19.58 -7.79 21.25
N VAL A 95 19.95 -7.01 20.24
CA VAL A 95 19.23 -6.98 18.95
C VAL A 95 19.97 -7.86 17.97
N VAL A 96 19.43 -9.05 17.72
CA VAL A 96 20.05 -10.07 16.87
C VAL A 96 19.43 -10.05 15.49
N TYR A 97 20.27 -9.93 14.47
CA TYR A 97 19.83 -9.91 13.09
C TYR A 97 20.94 -10.35 12.14
N ASP A 98 20.55 -10.85 10.98
CA ASP A 98 21.46 -11.15 9.88
C ASP A 98 21.86 -9.85 9.16
N ARG A 99 23.13 -9.45 9.26
CA ARG A 99 23.61 -8.19 8.69
C ARG A 99 23.46 -8.11 7.17
N ASP A 100 23.59 -9.24 6.47
CA ASP A 100 23.46 -9.26 5.01
C ASP A 100 22.01 -9.06 4.62
N ARG A 101 21.10 -9.69 5.38
CA ARG A 101 19.66 -9.52 5.18
C ARG A 101 19.17 -8.11 5.52
N PHE A 102 19.77 -7.47 6.52
CA PHE A 102 19.39 -6.15 7.03
C PHE A 102 20.45 -5.07 6.74
N ALA A 103 21.04 -5.10 5.54
CA ALA A 103 22.14 -4.21 5.15
C ALA A 103 21.77 -2.71 5.18
N ASP A 104 20.49 -2.38 4.95
CA ASP A 104 19.98 -1.00 4.98
C ASP A 104 19.69 -0.49 6.40
N MET A 105 19.88 -1.32 7.44
CA MET A 105 19.69 -0.90 8.81
C MET A 105 20.87 -0.07 9.32
N ARG A 106 20.58 1.17 9.71
CA ARG A 106 21.50 2.08 10.36
C ARG A 106 21.45 1.91 11.88
N ALA A 107 22.45 2.43 12.58
CA ALA A 107 22.52 2.40 14.04
C ALA A 107 21.25 3.00 14.68
N GLU A 108 20.69 4.02 14.04
CA GLU A 108 19.50 4.69 14.54
C GLU A 108 18.25 3.80 14.53
N HIS A 109 18.14 2.92 13.52
CA HIS A 109 17.05 1.94 13.44
C HIS A 109 17.15 0.92 14.58
N ILE A 110 18.37 0.48 14.92
CA ILE A 110 18.61 -0.47 16.03
C ILE A 110 18.29 0.17 17.38
N SER A 111 18.72 1.40 17.61
CA SER A 111 18.38 2.15 18.82
C SER A 111 16.86 2.33 18.97
N LEU A 112 16.17 2.61 17.86
CA LEU A 112 14.71 2.72 17.87
C LEU A 112 14.02 1.39 18.19
N ILE A 113 14.53 0.25 17.70
CA ILE A 113 14.01 -1.08 18.09
C ILE A 113 14.16 -1.31 19.59
N ARG A 114 15.31 -0.94 20.17
CA ARG A 114 15.52 -1.05 21.62
C ARG A 114 14.52 -0.23 22.43
N LEU A 115 14.18 0.92 21.89
CA LEU A 115 13.18 1.82 22.43
C LEU A 115 11.75 1.29 22.32
N VAL A 116 11.42 0.64 21.21
CA VAL A 116 10.08 0.09 20.94
C VAL A 116 9.77 -1.12 21.84
N TYR A 117 10.78 -1.89 22.26
CA TYR A 117 10.62 -3.09 23.11
C TYR A 117 11.18 -2.90 24.52
N PRO A 118 10.56 -2.01 25.34
CA PRO A 118 11.08 -1.73 26.65
C PRO A 118 10.94 -2.95 27.57
N GLY A 119 12.06 -3.56 27.97
CA GLY A 119 12.08 -4.67 28.94
C GLY A 119 12.24 -6.07 28.31
N ALA A 120 12.35 -6.16 26.98
CA ALA A 120 12.91 -7.36 26.38
C ALA A 120 14.40 -7.52 26.79
N GLU A 121 14.87 -8.76 26.89
CA GLU A 121 16.30 -9.09 27.01
C GLU A 121 16.93 -9.22 25.61
N ARG A 122 16.14 -9.69 24.65
CA ARG A 122 16.59 -9.90 23.27
C ARG A 122 15.46 -9.65 22.28
N VAL A 123 15.76 -8.98 21.17
CA VAL A 123 14.88 -8.83 20.01
C VAL A 123 15.59 -9.42 18.80
N GLU A 124 14.97 -10.38 18.15
CA GLU A 124 15.47 -11.02 16.94
C GLU A 124 14.70 -10.49 15.73
N LEU A 125 15.42 -9.96 14.74
CA LEU A 125 14.83 -9.51 13.48
C LEU A 125 14.78 -10.71 12.54
N GLU A 126 13.58 -11.25 12.33
CA GLU A 126 13.41 -12.50 11.61
C GLU A 126 13.27 -12.27 10.10
N ALA A 127 12.60 -11.19 9.67
CA ALA A 127 12.39 -10.91 8.26
C ALA A 127 12.06 -9.44 7.98
N PHE A 128 12.52 -8.93 6.84
CA PHE A 128 11.83 -7.80 6.20
C PHE A 128 10.51 -8.29 5.64
N VAL A 129 9.44 -7.62 6.05
CA VAL A 129 8.13 -7.77 5.42
C VAL A 129 8.04 -6.83 4.23
N GLU A 130 8.52 -5.59 4.38
CA GLU A 130 8.41 -4.59 3.32
C GLU A 130 9.38 -3.41 3.49
N HIS A 131 9.79 -2.83 2.35
CA HIS A 131 10.35 -1.48 2.25
C HIS A 131 9.33 -0.57 1.54
N ASP A 132 8.83 0.44 2.25
CA ASP A 132 7.88 1.40 1.69
C ASP A 132 8.61 2.53 0.96
N HIS A 133 7.94 3.10 -0.05
CA HIS A 133 8.46 4.23 -0.83
C HIS A 133 8.68 5.50 0.01
N ASP A 134 8.07 5.59 1.19
CA ASP A 134 8.26 6.70 2.14
C ASP A 134 9.55 6.56 2.99
N GLY A 135 10.37 5.53 2.71
CA GLY A 135 11.59 5.23 3.45
C GLY A 135 11.35 4.50 4.77
N SER A 136 10.12 4.08 5.05
CA SER A 136 9.84 3.20 6.18
C SER A 136 10.11 1.73 5.85
N MET A 137 10.46 0.96 6.88
CA MET A 137 10.68 -0.48 6.83
C MET A 137 9.73 -1.17 7.80
N THR A 138 9.17 -2.29 7.36
CA THR A 138 8.32 -3.16 8.18
C THR A 138 9.06 -4.48 8.42
N ILE A 139 9.27 -4.81 9.68
CA ILE A 139 10.11 -5.93 10.12
C ILE A 139 9.29 -6.86 10.99
N LEU A 140 9.39 -8.17 10.72
CA LEU A 140 8.92 -9.22 11.60
C LEU A 140 9.97 -9.46 12.69
N VAL A 141 9.56 -9.34 13.95
CA VAL A 141 10.44 -9.50 15.10
C VAL A 141 9.92 -10.55 16.08
N ARG A 142 10.86 -11.18 16.78
CA ARG A 142 10.60 -12.07 17.91
C ARG A 142 11.38 -11.56 19.11
N PHE A 143 10.72 -11.32 20.24
CA PHE A 143 11.43 -10.87 21.44
C PHE A 143 11.33 -11.88 22.59
N LEU A 144 12.35 -11.87 23.45
CA LEU A 144 12.49 -12.69 24.65
C LEU A 144 12.43 -11.77 25.88
N HIS A 145 11.62 -12.12 26.87
CA HIS A 145 11.61 -11.49 28.19
C HIS A 145 12.59 -12.17 29.16
N GLY A 146 12.85 -11.50 30.29
CA GLY A 146 13.63 -11.88 31.50
C GLY A 146 13.70 -13.35 31.95
N HIS A 147 12.81 -14.20 31.43
CA HIS A 147 12.69 -15.61 31.78
C HIS A 147 13.07 -16.53 30.62
N GLY A 148 13.66 -16.01 29.55
CA GLY A 148 14.06 -16.76 28.35
C GLY A 148 12.88 -17.39 27.59
N ARG A 149 11.62 -17.04 27.92
CA ARG A 149 10.45 -17.56 27.21
C ARG A 149 10.22 -16.72 25.96
N PRO A 150 10.17 -17.35 24.77
CA PRO A 150 9.87 -16.63 23.54
C PRO A 150 8.45 -16.08 23.62
N PHE A 151 8.34 -14.78 23.34
CA PHE A 151 7.05 -14.15 23.15
C PHE A 151 6.56 -14.36 21.72
N VAL A 152 5.33 -13.93 21.51
CA VAL A 152 4.63 -13.85 20.23
C VAL A 152 5.45 -13.02 19.23
N ARG A 153 5.53 -13.45 17.96
CA ARG A 153 6.11 -12.60 16.91
C ARG A 153 5.25 -11.36 16.70
N GLN A 154 5.91 -10.23 16.52
CA GLN A 154 5.29 -8.93 16.32
C GLN A 154 5.81 -8.27 15.06
N ILE A 155 5.08 -7.25 14.60
CA ILE A 155 5.53 -6.42 13.48
C ILE A 155 5.97 -5.08 14.05
N VAL A 156 7.18 -4.67 13.70
CA VAL A 156 7.65 -3.31 13.95
C VAL A 156 7.76 -2.56 12.63
N LYS A 157 7.21 -1.34 12.59
CA LYS A 157 7.36 -0.43 11.46
C LYS A 157 8.19 0.77 11.87
N ILE A 158 9.29 1.04 11.17
CA ILE A 158 10.26 2.10 11.48
C ILE A 158 10.41 3.00 10.26
N GLY A 159 10.38 4.31 10.43
CA GLY A 159 10.64 5.23 9.31
C GLY A 159 10.58 6.69 9.72
N PRO A 160 10.62 7.63 8.76
CA PRO A 160 10.49 9.05 9.04
C PRO A 160 9.21 9.36 9.83
N THR A 161 9.31 10.19 10.88
CA THR A 161 8.19 10.48 11.79
C THR A 161 6.92 10.93 11.06
N ALA A 162 7.05 11.77 10.03
CA ALA A 162 5.90 12.25 9.27
C ALA A 162 5.13 11.12 8.57
N ALA A 163 5.84 10.14 8.01
CA ALA A 163 5.25 8.99 7.34
C ALA A 163 4.56 8.06 8.34
N ILE A 164 5.24 7.78 9.44
CA ILE A 164 4.75 6.86 10.47
C ILE A 164 3.56 7.42 11.25
N ASN A 165 3.52 8.72 11.54
CA ASN A 165 2.39 9.37 12.21
C ASN A 165 1.10 9.31 11.37
N GLU A 166 1.19 9.19 10.05
CA GLU A 166 0.03 8.94 9.20
C GLU A 166 -0.51 7.52 9.40
N VAL A 167 0.39 6.54 9.55
CA VAL A 167 0.02 5.14 9.83
C VAL A 167 -0.58 5.01 11.23
N GLU A 168 0.01 5.63 12.25
CA GLU A 168 -0.52 5.68 13.63
C GLU A 168 -1.97 6.19 13.62
N ARG A 169 -2.22 7.33 12.97
CA ARG A 169 -3.55 7.96 12.89
C ARG A 169 -4.62 7.05 12.27
N ARG A 170 -4.23 6.16 11.35
CA ARG A 170 -5.14 5.18 10.73
C ARG A 170 -5.29 3.88 11.52
N SER A 171 -4.35 3.59 12.43
CA SER A 171 -4.28 2.31 13.15
C SER A 171 -5.09 2.29 14.46
N ASP A 172 -5.53 3.43 14.99
CA ASP A 172 -6.33 3.53 16.23
C ASP A 172 -7.82 3.15 16.03
N ASP A 173 -8.13 2.47 14.93
CA ASP A 173 -9.50 2.06 14.62
C ASP A 173 -9.88 0.80 15.42
N LYS A 174 -10.91 0.90 16.26
CA LYS A 174 -11.46 -0.23 17.03
C LYS A 174 -12.16 -1.27 16.15
N SER A 175 -12.42 -0.94 14.88
CA SER A 175 -13.12 -1.82 13.95
C SER A 175 -12.23 -2.90 13.33
N LEU A 176 -10.91 -2.88 13.55
CA LEU A 176 -9.97 -3.83 12.96
C LEU A 176 -10.38 -5.31 13.19
N PRO A 177 -10.14 -6.21 12.22
CA PRO A 177 -10.46 -7.63 12.34
C PRO A 177 -9.44 -8.33 13.25
N LEU A 178 -9.76 -9.53 13.74
CA LEU A 178 -8.87 -10.27 14.67
C LEU A 178 -7.51 -10.63 14.04
N ILE A 179 -7.49 -10.87 12.72
CA ILE A 179 -6.27 -11.17 11.96
C ILE A 179 -5.42 -9.92 11.62
N ALA A 180 -5.88 -8.73 12.01
CA ALA A 180 -5.05 -7.54 12.05
C ALA A 180 -4.41 -7.43 13.45
N PRO A 181 -3.17 -6.94 13.57
CA PRO A 181 -2.58 -6.55 14.80
C PRO A 181 -3.19 -5.23 15.24
N ARG A 182 -2.90 -4.90 16.48
CA ARG A 182 -3.27 -3.68 17.14
C ARG A 182 -1.99 -2.94 17.44
N LEU A 183 -2.06 -1.63 17.28
CA LEU A 183 -0.98 -0.78 17.72
C LEU A 183 -0.78 -0.97 19.23
N ASP A 184 0.42 -1.37 19.60
CA ASP A 184 0.79 -1.65 20.99
C ASP A 184 1.62 -0.49 21.54
N ASN A 185 2.69 -0.12 20.82
CA ASN A 185 3.61 0.93 21.25
C ASN A 185 4.01 1.86 20.11
N VAL A 186 4.30 3.13 20.44
CA VAL A 186 4.79 4.17 19.52
C VAL A 186 5.94 4.90 20.16
N VAL A 187 7.09 4.93 19.49
CA VAL A 187 8.27 5.67 19.96
C VAL A 187 8.85 6.51 18.84
N THR A 188 9.21 7.76 19.12
CA THR A 188 9.80 8.69 18.13
C THR A 188 11.13 9.19 18.64
N TRP A 189 12.23 8.99 17.91
CA TRP A 189 13.58 9.40 18.30
C TRP A 189 14.38 9.86 17.07
N GLN A 190 15.07 11.01 17.16
CA GLN A 190 15.90 11.59 16.09
C GLN A 190 15.20 11.68 14.71
N GLY A 191 13.93 12.11 14.70
CA GLY A 191 13.15 12.26 13.46
C GLY A 191 12.67 10.95 12.82
N LEU A 192 12.91 9.81 13.49
CA LEU A 192 12.35 8.51 13.15
C LEU A 192 11.27 8.12 14.15
N THR A 193 10.30 7.33 13.71
CA THR A 193 9.27 6.76 14.59
C THR A 193 9.15 5.26 14.34
N GLY A 194 9.01 4.51 15.42
CA GLY A 194 8.81 3.06 15.46
C GLY A 194 7.42 2.75 16.02
N LEU A 195 6.65 1.92 15.31
CA LEU A 195 5.35 1.40 15.73
C LEU A 195 5.47 -0.10 15.99
N ASN A 196 5.13 -0.55 17.19
CA ASN A 196 4.93 -1.97 17.49
C ASN A 196 3.48 -2.37 17.28
N TYR A 197 3.29 -3.51 16.63
CA TYR A 197 1.99 -4.10 16.37
C TYR A 197 1.91 -5.50 16.97
N ASP A 198 0.86 -5.75 17.76
CA ASP A 198 0.59 -7.06 18.37
C ASP A 198 -0.68 -7.71 17.82
N TYR A 199 -0.67 -9.01 17.58
CA TYR A 199 -1.81 -9.74 17.02
C TYR A 199 -2.75 -10.23 18.12
N VAL A 200 -4.04 -9.89 18.00
CA VAL A 200 -5.06 -10.30 18.97
C VAL A 200 -5.25 -11.82 18.92
N GLY A 201 -5.31 -12.47 20.09
CA GLY A 201 -5.56 -13.91 20.19
C GLY A 201 -4.31 -14.78 20.37
N GLY A 202 -3.23 -14.22 20.91
CA GLY A 202 -1.96 -14.91 21.19
C GLY A 202 -0.95 -14.84 20.04
N GLY A 203 -1.34 -14.26 18.90
CA GLY A 203 -0.49 -14.01 17.73
C GLY A 203 0.30 -15.20 17.17
N MET A 204 1.37 -14.88 16.45
CA MET A 204 2.15 -15.82 15.63
C MET A 204 3.18 -16.59 16.46
N PHE A 205 2.75 -17.65 17.13
CA PHE A 205 3.65 -18.49 17.95
C PHE A 205 4.65 -19.35 17.14
N SER A 206 4.37 -19.57 15.86
CA SER A 206 5.13 -20.48 15.00
C SER A 206 5.78 -19.77 13.83
N ALA A 207 6.76 -20.43 13.19
CA ALA A 207 7.38 -19.91 11.98
C ALA A 207 6.31 -19.47 10.97
N THR A 208 6.51 -18.31 10.38
CA THR A 208 5.60 -17.75 9.39
C THR A 208 6.30 -17.56 8.06
N ARG A 209 5.52 -17.61 6.98
CA ARG A 209 5.94 -17.28 5.62
C ARG A 209 4.90 -16.37 5.00
N THR A 210 5.23 -15.60 3.98
CA THR A 210 4.18 -14.88 3.26
C THR A 210 3.31 -15.87 2.47
N LEU A 211 2.08 -15.50 2.13
CA LEU A 211 1.24 -16.31 1.24
C LEU A 211 1.90 -16.44 -0.14
N ALA A 212 2.65 -15.43 -0.58
CA ALA A 212 3.46 -15.49 -1.79
C ALA A 212 4.53 -16.59 -1.70
N ASP A 213 5.31 -16.64 -0.61
CA ASP A 213 6.32 -17.70 -0.40
C ASP A 213 5.67 -19.08 -0.35
N LEU A 214 4.53 -19.20 0.33
CA LEU A 214 3.79 -20.44 0.43
C LEU A 214 3.24 -20.89 -0.94
N TYR A 215 2.81 -19.93 -1.75
CA TYR A 215 2.34 -20.17 -3.12
C TYR A 215 3.47 -20.68 -4.02
N GLN A 216 4.66 -20.10 -3.92
CA GLN A 216 5.86 -20.45 -4.71
C GLN A 216 6.49 -21.78 -4.28
N ASP A 217 6.24 -22.26 -3.06
CA ASP A 217 6.73 -23.57 -2.61
C ASP A 217 5.98 -24.71 -3.34
N SER A 218 6.69 -25.37 -4.25
CA SER A 218 6.15 -26.49 -5.05
C SER A 218 5.73 -27.69 -4.20
N ASN A 219 6.20 -27.80 -2.95
CA ASN A 219 5.80 -28.88 -2.04
C ASN A 219 4.48 -28.61 -1.33
N VAL A 220 4.00 -27.36 -1.35
CA VAL A 220 2.70 -26.99 -0.78
C VAL A 220 1.62 -27.29 -1.80
N SER A 221 0.55 -27.98 -1.41
CA SER A 221 -0.55 -28.29 -2.33
C SER A 221 -1.47 -27.08 -2.55
N PRO A 222 -2.19 -27.00 -3.69
CA PRO A 222 -3.18 -25.95 -3.92
C PRO A 222 -4.25 -25.88 -2.82
N GLU A 223 -4.66 -27.03 -2.27
CA GLU A 223 -5.65 -27.14 -1.19
C GLU A 223 -5.19 -26.44 0.08
N THR A 224 -3.88 -26.43 0.35
CA THR A 224 -3.31 -25.71 1.49
C THR A 224 -3.49 -24.21 1.33
N ILE A 225 -3.24 -23.67 0.13
CA ILE A 225 -3.45 -22.25 -0.18
C ILE A 225 -4.94 -21.90 -0.09
N ILE A 226 -5.80 -22.75 -0.65
CA ILE A 226 -7.26 -22.59 -0.58
C ILE A 226 -7.73 -22.57 0.87
N ALA A 227 -7.21 -23.44 1.74
CA ALA A 227 -7.56 -23.46 3.16
C ALA A 227 -7.17 -22.16 3.88
N VAL A 228 -6.01 -21.57 3.55
CA VAL A 228 -5.59 -20.25 4.08
C VAL A 228 -6.57 -19.16 3.63
N ILE A 229 -6.91 -19.13 2.33
CA ILE A 229 -7.85 -18.15 1.75
C ILE A 229 -9.24 -18.30 2.37
N GLU A 230 -9.75 -19.52 2.49
CA GLU A 230 -11.06 -19.80 3.10
C GLU A 230 -11.09 -19.34 4.55
N ARG A 231 -10.06 -19.66 5.32
CA ARG A 231 -9.99 -19.25 6.72
C ARG A 231 -9.96 -17.73 6.84
N MET A 232 -9.09 -17.08 6.07
CA MET A 232 -8.91 -15.62 6.14
C MET A 232 -10.12 -14.85 5.61
N LEU A 233 -10.51 -15.09 4.35
CA LEU A 233 -11.58 -14.34 3.69
C LEU A 233 -12.98 -14.82 4.07
N GLY A 234 -13.15 -16.10 4.40
CA GLY A 234 -14.44 -16.68 4.76
C GLY A 234 -14.74 -16.57 6.26
N ASN A 235 -13.82 -17.04 7.11
CA ASN A 235 -14.09 -17.17 8.54
C ASN A 235 -13.71 -15.92 9.35
N GLU A 236 -12.55 -15.33 9.08
CA GLU A 236 -12.00 -14.24 9.90
C GLU A 236 -12.49 -12.85 9.43
N LEU A 237 -12.50 -12.60 8.12
CA LEU A 237 -13.05 -11.37 7.53
C LEU A 237 -14.53 -11.57 7.18
N GLY A 238 -14.80 -12.40 6.17
CA GLY A 238 -16.12 -12.93 5.86
C GLY A 238 -17.26 -11.92 5.85
N TYR A 239 -18.42 -12.38 6.32
CA TYR A 239 -19.62 -11.57 6.41
C TYR A 239 -19.50 -10.41 7.43
N HIS A 240 -18.67 -10.57 8.46
CA HIS A 240 -18.47 -9.52 9.47
C HIS A 240 -17.75 -8.29 8.91
N TRP A 241 -16.86 -8.50 7.94
CA TRP A 241 -16.09 -7.46 7.29
C TRP A 241 -16.78 -6.96 6.01
N TYR A 242 -16.99 -7.85 5.04
CA TYR A 242 -17.51 -7.49 3.71
C TYR A 242 -19.05 -7.44 3.67
N GLY A 243 -19.72 -8.25 4.49
CA GLY A 243 -21.19 -8.39 4.48
C GLY A 243 -21.93 -7.17 5.04
N ARG A 244 -21.30 -6.41 5.94
CA ARG A 244 -21.87 -5.20 6.56
C ARG A 244 -21.97 -3.99 5.62
N GLY A 245 -21.59 -4.13 4.36
CA GLY A 245 -21.61 -3.03 3.41
C GLY A 245 -23.00 -2.47 3.13
N LYS A 246 -23.08 -1.19 2.78
CA LYS A 246 -24.33 -0.55 2.31
C LYS A 246 -24.38 -0.63 0.78
N PRO A 247 -25.57 -0.80 0.17
CA PRO A 247 -25.72 -0.61 -1.27
C PRO A 247 -25.13 0.74 -1.68
N TYR A 248 -24.37 0.74 -2.76
CA TYR A 248 -23.64 1.90 -3.24
C TYR A 248 -23.63 1.91 -4.77
N VAL A 249 -23.90 3.09 -5.32
CA VAL A 249 -23.89 3.33 -6.77
C VAL A 249 -22.89 4.44 -7.04
N SER A 250 -21.90 4.16 -7.88
CA SER A 250 -20.86 5.11 -8.26
C SER A 250 -20.36 4.84 -9.67
N ALA A 251 -19.44 5.66 -10.16
CA ALA A 251 -18.65 5.29 -11.32
C ALA A 251 -17.47 4.40 -10.90
N PHE A 252 -17.05 3.47 -11.76
CA PHE A 252 -15.80 2.73 -11.52
C PHE A 252 -14.58 3.66 -11.36
N SER A 253 -14.60 4.83 -12.01
CA SER A 253 -13.60 5.86 -11.84
C SER A 253 -13.56 6.47 -10.44
N GLU A 254 -14.59 6.38 -9.61
CA GLU A 254 -14.49 6.81 -8.21
C GLU A 254 -13.74 5.77 -7.36
N ALA A 255 -13.97 4.49 -7.64
CA ALA A 255 -13.42 3.38 -6.87
C ALA A 255 -12.00 2.95 -7.32
N TYR A 256 -11.73 2.84 -8.62
CA TYR A 256 -10.53 2.11 -9.11
C TYR A 256 -9.47 2.98 -9.78
N SER A 257 -9.79 4.24 -10.07
CA SER A 257 -8.90 5.14 -10.83
C SER A 257 -7.64 5.58 -10.07
N ARG A 258 -7.67 5.53 -8.73
CA ARG A 258 -6.57 5.93 -7.85
C ARG A 258 -5.38 4.98 -7.97
N ASP A 259 -5.66 3.73 -8.29
CA ASP A 259 -4.63 2.69 -8.41
C ASP A 259 -3.98 2.69 -9.79
N LEU A 260 -4.70 3.18 -10.81
CA LEU A 260 -4.16 3.38 -12.15
C LEU A 260 -2.99 4.37 -12.16
N ILE A 261 -2.17 4.27 -13.19
CA ILE A 261 -1.12 5.25 -13.50
C ILE A 261 -1.72 6.67 -13.58
N GLU A 262 -0.96 7.71 -13.23
CA GLU A 262 -1.47 9.08 -13.18
C GLU A 262 -2.09 9.53 -14.52
N TYR A 263 -3.11 10.40 -14.46
CA TYR A 263 -3.73 10.96 -15.66
C TYR A 263 -2.72 11.75 -16.50
N LEU A 264 -1.89 12.55 -15.84
CA LEU A 264 -0.88 13.39 -16.47
C LEU A 264 0.38 13.41 -15.61
N ARG A 265 1.54 13.38 -16.28
CA ARG A 265 2.82 13.74 -15.67
C ARG A 265 3.33 15.02 -16.31
N ILE A 266 3.67 15.97 -15.47
CA ILE A 266 4.09 17.31 -15.88
C ILE A 266 5.49 17.57 -15.35
N ARG A 267 6.37 18.12 -16.19
CA ARG A 267 7.69 18.59 -15.79
C ARG A 267 7.72 20.10 -15.68
N VAL A 268 8.14 20.61 -14.54
CA VAL A 268 8.45 22.03 -14.35
C VAL A 268 9.83 22.33 -14.94
N ARG A 269 9.90 23.16 -15.99
CA ARG A 269 11.18 23.49 -16.65
C ARG A 269 11.98 24.49 -15.82
N THR A 270 13.24 24.17 -15.53
CA THR A 270 14.19 25.11 -14.91
C THR A 270 14.41 26.30 -15.83
N ASP A 271 14.66 27.48 -15.24
CA ASP A 271 14.97 28.72 -15.98
C ASP A 271 13.84 29.26 -16.88
N SER A 272 12.59 28.92 -16.54
CA SER A 272 11.39 29.42 -17.22
C SER A 272 10.41 30.09 -16.24
N ALA A 273 9.29 30.59 -16.76
CA ALA A 273 8.16 31.05 -15.93
C ALA A 273 7.31 29.89 -15.38
N ASP A 274 7.77 28.64 -15.52
CA ASP A 274 7.14 27.44 -14.96
C ASP A 274 7.38 27.34 -13.46
N GLY A 275 6.50 26.61 -12.78
CA GLY A 275 6.55 26.51 -11.33
C GLY A 275 5.29 25.94 -10.74
N VAL A 276 5.29 25.90 -9.41
CA VAL A 276 4.15 25.50 -8.60
C VAL A 276 3.90 26.60 -7.59
N TRP A 277 2.70 27.17 -7.60
CA TRP A 277 2.32 28.27 -6.72
C TRP A 277 1.11 27.87 -5.87
N PRO A 278 0.96 28.42 -4.65
CA PRO A 278 -0.29 28.32 -3.91
C PRO A 278 -1.46 28.87 -4.73
N HIS A 279 -2.66 28.31 -4.57
CA HIS A 279 -3.84 28.75 -5.32
C HIS A 279 -4.15 30.25 -5.20
N ASN A 280 -3.80 30.86 -4.05
CA ASN A 280 -4.00 32.28 -3.77
C ASN A 280 -2.83 33.17 -4.25
N GLY A 281 -1.72 32.55 -4.68
CA GLY A 281 -0.60 33.24 -5.31
C GLY A 281 -0.85 33.38 -6.81
N THR A 282 -0.49 34.52 -7.40
CA THR A 282 -0.82 34.80 -8.80
C THR A 282 0.25 34.29 -9.74
N PRO A 283 -0.13 33.41 -10.67
CA PRO A 283 0.46 33.44 -11.98
C PRO A 283 -0.65 33.85 -12.98
N SER A 284 -0.59 35.09 -13.46
CA SER A 284 -1.50 35.64 -14.49
C SER A 284 -1.46 34.77 -15.73
N PHE A 285 -2.59 34.54 -16.43
CA PHE A 285 -2.60 33.72 -17.65
C PHE A 285 -1.52 34.18 -18.63
N ILE A 286 -0.68 33.23 -19.07
CA ILE A 286 0.38 33.48 -20.05
C ILE A 286 -0.06 32.89 -21.38
N VAL A 287 0.03 33.69 -22.44
CA VAL A 287 -0.19 33.25 -23.82
C VAL A 287 0.75 32.08 -24.15
N GLY A 288 0.20 31.00 -24.70
CA GLY A 288 0.96 29.80 -25.07
C GLY A 288 0.79 28.62 -24.12
N TYR A 289 0.17 28.80 -22.95
CA TYR A 289 -0.20 27.69 -22.06
C TYR A 289 -1.66 27.31 -22.25
N LYS A 290 -1.92 26.02 -22.45
CA LYS A 290 -3.27 25.45 -22.42
C LYS A 290 -3.73 25.39 -20.96
N ARG A 291 -4.83 26.10 -20.66
CA ARG A 291 -5.38 26.16 -19.30
C ARG A 291 -6.21 24.92 -19.01
N LEU A 292 -5.86 24.22 -17.94
CA LEU A 292 -6.58 23.05 -17.43
C LEU A 292 -7.08 23.36 -16.02
N VAL A 293 -8.38 23.51 -15.86
CA VAL A 293 -9.02 23.62 -14.54
C VAL A 293 -9.53 22.24 -14.15
N GLY A 294 -9.41 21.82 -12.89
CA GLY A 294 -9.82 20.50 -12.37
C GLY A 294 -10.89 19.76 -13.16
N ASP A 295 -12.14 20.26 -13.14
CA ASP A 295 -13.30 19.65 -13.82
C ASP A 295 -13.20 19.59 -15.36
N THR A 296 -12.35 20.41 -15.97
CA THR A 296 -12.13 20.46 -17.43
C THR A 296 -11.06 19.48 -17.90
N ILE A 297 -10.26 18.92 -16.99
CA ILE A 297 -9.19 17.97 -17.33
C ILE A 297 -9.78 16.77 -18.08
N LEU A 298 -10.85 16.14 -17.59
CA LEU A 298 -11.46 14.99 -18.25
C LEU A 298 -11.93 15.28 -19.69
N ARG A 299 -12.48 16.49 -19.93
CA ARG A 299 -12.99 16.87 -21.25
C ARG A 299 -11.87 17.17 -22.24
N THR A 300 -10.77 17.70 -21.75
CA THR A 300 -9.62 18.10 -22.57
C THR A 300 -8.59 17.00 -22.72
N TYR A 301 -8.61 16.00 -21.83
CA TYR A 301 -7.66 14.90 -21.74
C TYR A 301 -7.39 14.19 -23.07
N PRO A 302 -8.39 13.80 -23.89
CA PRO A 302 -8.14 13.14 -25.18
C PRO A 302 -7.36 14.00 -26.19
N GLN A 303 -7.30 15.32 -25.96
CA GLN A 303 -6.63 16.28 -26.82
C GLN A 303 -5.25 16.69 -26.28
N LEU A 304 -4.81 16.16 -25.14
CA LEU A 304 -3.52 16.51 -24.54
C LEU A 304 -2.41 15.68 -25.17
N GLN A 305 -1.38 16.35 -25.67
CA GLN A 305 -0.22 15.73 -26.28
C GLN A 305 1.04 15.93 -25.42
N PRO A 306 2.05 15.03 -25.52
CA PRO A 306 3.38 15.27 -24.98
C PRO A 306 3.93 16.58 -25.52
N ASP A 307 4.79 17.21 -24.72
CA ASP A 307 5.43 18.49 -25.00
C ASP A 307 4.51 19.72 -25.01
N GLU A 308 3.18 19.56 -24.87
CA GLU A 308 2.27 20.71 -24.68
C GLU A 308 2.57 21.44 -23.37
N LEU A 309 2.59 22.77 -23.44
CA LEU A 309 2.69 23.63 -22.26
C LEU A 309 1.31 23.81 -21.63
N VAL A 310 1.20 23.45 -20.35
CA VAL A 310 -0.08 23.48 -19.62
C VAL A 310 0.00 24.27 -18.33
N GLN A 311 -1.12 24.89 -17.99
CA GLN A 311 -1.35 25.49 -16.68
C GLN A 311 -2.50 24.75 -16.00
N VAL A 312 -2.17 23.90 -15.03
CA VAL A 312 -3.15 23.12 -14.24
C VAL A 312 -3.55 23.89 -12.98
N GLN A 313 -4.85 23.96 -12.70
CA GLN A 313 -5.40 24.67 -11.55
C GLN A 313 -6.46 23.84 -10.83
N GLY A 314 -6.57 24.03 -9.51
CA GLY A 314 -7.67 23.48 -8.71
C GLY A 314 -7.42 22.07 -8.16
N LEU A 315 -6.19 21.57 -8.27
CA LEU A 315 -5.78 20.31 -7.65
C LEU A 315 -5.13 20.58 -6.28
N SER A 316 -5.28 19.63 -5.36
CA SER A 316 -4.66 19.65 -4.04
C SER A 316 -3.45 18.71 -3.99
N ILE A 317 -2.41 19.08 -3.25
CA ILE A 317 -1.25 18.21 -3.01
C ILE A 317 -1.66 17.05 -2.09
N THR A 318 -1.45 15.82 -2.52
CA THR A 318 -1.77 14.61 -1.74
C THR A 318 -0.57 13.73 -1.41
N ALA A 319 0.55 13.91 -2.11
CA ALA A 319 1.85 13.37 -1.71
C ALA A 319 2.98 14.32 -2.09
N ILE A 320 4.04 14.32 -1.29
CA ILE A 320 5.26 15.08 -1.52
C ILE A 320 6.42 14.09 -1.43
N GLU A 321 7.08 13.87 -2.56
CA GLU A 321 8.25 13.00 -2.67
C GLU A 321 9.49 13.87 -3.00
N PRO A 322 10.72 13.38 -2.79
CA PRO A 322 11.90 14.09 -3.24
C PRO A 322 11.87 14.32 -4.76
N GLY A 323 11.73 15.58 -5.18
CA GLY A 323 11.68 15.96 -6.60
C GLY A 323 10.32 15.78 -7.28
N GLU A 324 9.27 15.38 -6.55
CA GLU A 324 7.95 15.13 -7.14
C GLU A 324 6.80 15.57 -6.22
N LEU A 325 5.69 15.99 -6.83
CA LEU A 325 4.41 16.21 -6.14
C LEU A 325 3.33 15.36 -6.79
N THR A 326 2.49 14.72 -5.98
CA THR A 326 1.24 14.14 -6.45
C THR A 326 0.11 15.11 -6.15
N LEU A 327 -0.62 15.50 -7.18
CA LEU A 327 -1.79 16.36 -7.10
C LEU A 327 -3.05 15.54 -7.39
N GLN A 328 -4.13 15.82 -6.67
CA GLN A 328 -5.41 15.12 -6.85
C GLN A 328 -6.55 16.12 -6.92
N HIS A 329 -7.56 15.82 -7.75
CA HIS A 329 -8.79 16.60 -7.78
C HIS A 329 -9.61 16.36 -6.51
N PRO A 330 -10.10 17.41 -5.84
CA PRO A 330 -10.77 17.28 -4.54
C PRO A 330 -12.12 16.57 -4.61
N ILE A 331 -12.78 16.56 -5.78
CA ILE A 331 -14.11 15.96 -5.97
C ILE A 331 -14.02 14.66 -6.78
N GLU A 332 -13.07 14.57 -7.70
CA GLU A 332 -12.94 13.46 -8.64
C GLU A 332 -11.60 12.75 -8.36
N PRO A 333 -11.55 11.88 -7.34
CA PRO A 333 -10.29 11.35 -6.82
C PRO A 333 -9.47 10.60 -7.87
N GLY A 334 -10.08 10.20 -8.99
CA GLY A 334 -9.37 9.61 -10.10
C GLY A 334 -8.41 10.54 -10.83
N ILE A 335 -8.65 11.84 -10.86
CA ILE A 335 -7.76 12.78 -11.54
C ILE A 335 -6.53 13.00 -10.65
N VAL A 336 -5.49 12.21 -10.93
CA VAL A 336 -4.18 12.30 -10.30
C VAL A 336 -3.18 12.85 -11.30
N VAL A 337 -2.45 13.90 -10.93
CA VAL A 337 -1.41 14.53 -11.74
C VAL A 337 -0.09 14.47 -10.98
N ARG A 338 0.94 13.84 -11.56
CA ARG A 338 2.30 13.88 -11.01
C ARG A 338 3.06 15.06 -11.60
N VAL A 339 3.82 15.75 -10.76
CA VAL A 339 4.57 16.95 -11.15
C VAL A 339 6.02 16.80 -10.72
N GLU A 340 6.93 16.72 -11.68
CA GLU A 340 8.38 16.76 -11.45
C GLU A 340 8.78 18.19 -11.12
N VAL A 341 9.32 18.41 -9.92
CA VAL A 341 9.75 19.72 -9.41
C VAL A 341 11.23 19.68 -9.02
N PRO A 342 12.01 20.76 -9.28
CA PRO A 342 13.43 20.78 -8.88
C PRO A 342 13.65 20.67 -7.36
N ARG A 343 12.70 21.16 -6.55
CA ARG A 343 12.74 21.12 -5.08
C ARG A 343 11.32 20.99 -4.53
N SER A 344 11.10 20.08 -3.58
CA SER A 344 9.80 19.84 -2.95
C SER A 344 9.66 20.41 -1.52
N ALA A 345 10.71 21.02 -0.97
CA ALA A 345 10.82 21.37 0.47
C ALA A 345 9.86 22.45 1.01
N ASN A 346 9.02 23.08 0.19
CA ASN A 346 8.16 24.21 0.59
C ASN A 346 6.66 23.94 0.41
N PHE A 347 6.27 22.69 0.16
CA PHE A 347 4.88 22.33 -0.06
C PHE A 347 4.26 21.70 1.20
N THR A 348 2.94 21.85 1.33
CA THR A 348 2.17 21.26 2.43
C THR A 348 1.04 20.43 1.84
N LEU A 349 0.83 19.23 2.40
CA LEU A 349 -0.29 18.37 2.02
C LEU A 349 -1.63 19.10 2.21
N GLY A 350 -2.57 18.83 1.31
CA GLY A 350 -3.90 19.44 1.29
C GLY A 350 -3.96 20.82 0.60
N ASN A 351 -2.84 21.54 0.47
CA ASN A 351 -2.83 22.84 -0.18
C ASN A 351 -3.23 22.73 -1.65
N ARG A 352 -4.12 23.62 -2.09
CA ARG A 352 -4.44 23.78 -3.51
C ARG A 352 -3.32 24.55 -4.20
N VAL A 353 -2.98 24.12 -5.40
CA VAL A 353 -1.89 24.71 -6.19
C VAL A 353 -2.30 25.05 -7.61
N ILE A 354 -1.48 25.90 -8.22
CA ILE A 354 -1.42 26.14 -9.66
C ILE A 354 -0.07 25.62 -10.14
N VAL A 355 -0.08 24.83 -11.19
CA VAL A 355 1.13 24.28 -11.81
C VAL A 355 1.24 24.75 -13.24
N ARG A 356 2.46 25.15 -13.63
CA ARG A 356 2.84 25.32 -15.03
C ARG A 356 3.99 24.41 -15.37
N GLY A 357 3.90 23.77 -16.51
CA GLY A 357 4.97 22.93 -17.01
C GLY A 357 4.65 22.34 -18.37
N GLN A 358 5.49 21.40 -18.77
CA GLN A 358 5.38 20.64 -20.00
C GLN A 358 4.78 19.26 -19.71
N ILE A 359 3.78 18.83 -20.47
CA ILE A 359 3.29 17.46 -20.40
C ILE A 359 4.39 16.51 -20.86
N MET A 360 4.74 15.53 -20.03
CA MET A 360 5.63 14.45 -20.44
C MET A 360 4.87 13.36 -21.18
N HIS A 361 3.74 12.93 -20.61
CA HIS A 361 2.81 11.99 -21.22
C HIS A 361 1.47 12.09 -20.50
N ASN A 362 0.43 11.61 -21.16
CA ASN A 362 -0.85 11.28 -20.53
C ASN A 362 -0.93 9.78 -20.21
N ARG A 363 -1.91 9.36 -19.39
CA ARG A 363 -2.12 7.96 -19.00
C ARG A 363 -2.18 7.01 -20.21
N GLN A 364 -3.00 7.33 -21.20
CA GLN A 364 -3.24 6.45 -22.36
C GLN A 364 -1.95 6.25 -23.17
N GLN A 365 -1.19 7.32 -23.38
CA GLN A 365 0.11 7.28 -24.04
C GLN A 365 1.10 6.45 -23.24
N TRP A 366 1.21 6.66 -21.93
CA TRP A 366 2.17 5.89 -21.13
C TRP A 366 1.83 4.39 -21.14
N ILE A 367 0.57 4.01 -20.89
CA ILE A 367 0.17 2.61 -20.96
C ILE A 367 0.44 2.05 -22.37
N GLY A 368 0.14 2.82 -23.43
CA GLY A 368 0.44 2.44 -24.81
C GLY A 368 1.93 2.26 -25.11
N ASP A 369 2.79 3.10 -24.56
CA ASP A 369 4.24 3.06 -24.72
C ASP A 369 4.84 1.84 -24.01
N ILE A 370 4.40 1.58 -22.78
CA ILE A 370 4.76 0.37 -22.03
C ILE A 370 4.28 -0.87 -22.81
N ALA A 371 3.02 -0.88 -23.26
CA ALA A 371 2.48 -2.00 -24.04
C ALA A 371 3.30 -2.25 -25.32
N ARG A 372 3.67 -1.19 -26.05
CA ARG A 372 4.55 -1.34 -27.24
C ARG A 372 5.88 -1.97 -26.87
N ARG A 373 6.46 -1.60 -25.73
CA ARG A 373 7.74 -2.13 -25.25
C ARG A 373 7.66 -3.60 -24.84
N ILE A 374 6.73 -3.96 -23.97
CA ILE A 374 6.62 -5.33 -23.45
C ILE A 374 6.25 -6.37 -24.52
N PHE A 375 5.70 -5.93 -25.65
CA PHE A 375 5.38 -6.76 -26.81
C PHE A 375 6.37 -6.62 -27.98
N ALA A 376 7.42 -5.78 -27.87
CA ALA A 376 8.35 -5.53 -28.98
C ALA A 376 9.08 -6.81 -29.43
N ASP A 377 9.45 -7.67 -28.46
CA ASP A 377 10.25 -8.88 -28.70
C ASP A 377 9.39 -10.17 -28.74
N VAL A 378 8.07 -10.05 -28.70
CA VAL A 378 7.15 -11.20 -28.65
C VAL A 378 6.71 -11.59 -30.05
N SER A 379 7.43 -12.53 -30.67
CA SER A 379 7.07 -13.03 -32.00
C SER A 379 5.70 -13.72 -32.05
N GLU A 380 5.26 -14.29 -30.93
CA GLU A 380 3.97 -14.99 -30.79
C GLU A 380 2.75 -14.06 -30.92
N MET A 381 2.92 -12.75 -30.70
CA MET A 381 1.80 -11.82 -30.63
C MET A 381 2.07 -10.53 -31.41
N LYS A 382 1.39 -10.37 -32.56
CA LYS A 382 1.39 -9.09 -33.29
C LYS A 382 0.34 -8.17 -32.68
N VAL A 383 0.75 -7.44 -31.65
CA VAL A 383 -0.12 -6.46 -30.98
C VAL A 383 -0.16 -5.17 -31.81
N ASP A 384 -1.11 -5.07 -32.73
CA ASP A 384 -1.45 -3.78 -33.34
C ASP A 384 -2.24 -2.93 -32.34
N LEU A 385 -1.51 -2.19 -31.50
CA LEU A 385 -2.09 -1.34 -30.47
C LEU A 385 -2.93 -0.18 -31.03
N ALA A 386 -2.85 0.10 -32.33
CA ALA A 386 -3.73 1.07 -33.00
C ALA A 386 -5.10 0.48 -33.36
N ARG A 387 -5.29 -0.84 -33.20
CA ARG A 387 -6.58 -1.50 -33.41
C ARG A 387 -7.35 -1.66 -32.11
N TYR A 388 -8.67 -1.57 -32.24
CA TYR A 388 -9.61 -1.88 -31.17
C TYR A 388 -9.61 -3.35 -30.76
N MET A 389 -9.07 -4.24 -31.60
CA MET A 389 -9.00 -5.67 -31.34
C MET A 389 -7.54 -6.13 -31.45
N LEU A 390 -7.09 -6.88 -30.46
CA LEU A 390 -5.81 -7.59 -30.46
C LEU A 390 -5.99 -8.95 -31.13
N THR A 391 -5.03 -9.32 -31.98
CA THR A 391 -5.00 -10.65 -32.60
C THR A 391 -3.85 -11.42 -31.97
N CYS A 392 -4.19 -12.46 -31.20
CA CYS A 392 -3.19 -13.26 -30.50
C CYS A 392 -2.65 -14.36 -31.42
N GLY A 393 -1.69 -14.00 -32.28
CA GLY A 393 -0.91 -14.96 -33.09
C GLY A 393 -1.73 -16.06 -33.77
N ASP A 394 -1.24 -17.30 -33.68
CA ASP A 394 -1.83 -18.50 -34.28
C ASP A 394 -3.14 -18.96 -33.59
N LEU A 395 -3.47 -18.42 -32.42
CA LEU A 395 -4.68 -18.81 -31.68
C LEU A 395 -5.98 -18.33 -32.32
N SER A 396 -5.93 -17.43 -33.31
CA SER A 396 -7.13 -16.83 -33.94
C SER A 396 -8.10 -16.18 -32.94
N ILE A 397 -7.66 -15.90 -31.71
CA ILE A 397 -8.46 -15.22 -30.70
C ILE A 397 -8.37 -13.71 -30.94
N SER A 398 -9.54 -13.08 -30.95
CA SER A 398 -9.71 -11.64 -31.10
C SER A 398 -10.27 -11.07 -29.80
N CYS A 399 -9.44 -10.32 -29.07
CA CYS A 399 -9.82 -9.69 -27.81
C CYS A 399 -9.90 -8.16 -27.98
N PRO A 400 -10.83 -7.45 -27.32
CA PRO A 400 -10.79 -6.00 -27.27
C PRO A 400 -9.45 -5.51 -26.70
N ASN A 401 -8.89 -4.48 -27.32
CA ASN A 401 -7.66 -3.87 -26.83
C ASN A 401 -7.96 -3.08 -25.54
N PRO A 402 -7.35 -3.46 -24.39
CA PRO A 402 -7.60 -2.84 -23.10
C PRO A 402 -7.41 -1.34 -23.11
N LEU A 403 -6.49 -0.80 -23.92
CA LEU A 403 -6.21 0.63 -24.05
C LEU A 403 -7.42 1.47 -24.44
N PHE A 404 -8.37 0.88 -25.16
CA PHE A 404 -9.61 1.57 -25.56
C PHE A 404 -10.79 1.20 -24.66
N LEU A 405 -10.68 0.11 -23.91
CA LEU A 405 -11.77 -0.41 -23.10
C LEU A 405 -11.75 0.16 -21.67
N TYR A 406 -10.58 0.32 -21.06
CA TYR A 406 -10.47 0.73 -19.65
C TYR A 406 -11.14 2.10 -19.40
N GLU A 407 -11.06 3.05 -20.35
CA GLU A 407 -11.74 4.34 -20.23
C GLU A 407 -13.27 4.22 -20.28
N LYS A 408 -13.79 3.30 -21.10
CA LYS A 408 -15.23 3.01 -21.12
C LYS A 408 -15.66 2.41 -19.79
N VAL A 409 -14.88 1.46 -19.28
CA VAL A 409 -15.14 0.80 -17.98
C VAL A 409 -15.11 1.80 -16.83
N LEU A 410 -14.14 2.72 -16.80
CA LEU A 410 -14.07 3.79 -15.78
C LEU A 410 -15.33 4.66 -15.72
N ASN A 411 -16.03 4.83 -16.84
CA ASN A 411 -17.26 5.61 -16.94
C ASN A 411 -18.54 4.77 -16.75
N GLN A 412 -18.42 3.45 -16.60
CA GLN A 412 -19.56 2.60 -16.26
C GLN A 412 -20.02 2.84 -14.82
N THR A 413 -21.30 2.61 -14.59
CA THR A 413 -21.89 2.64 -13.25
C THR A 413 -21.57 1.34 -12.53
N LEU A 414 -20.80 1.42 -11.44
CA LEU A 414 -20.63 0.37 -10.45
C LEU A 414 -21.86 0.34 -9.53
N ARG A 415 -22.59 -0.79 -9.55
CA ARG A 415 -23.70 -1.06 -8.63
C ARG A 415 -23.29 -2.19 -7.70
N GLY A 416 -22.70 -1.82 -6.57
CA GLY A 416 -22.16 -2.79 -5.62
C GLY A 416 -22.49 -2.45 -4.19
N ARG A 417 -21.66 -2.93 -3.27
CA ARG A 417 -21.73 -2.56 -1.85
C ARG A 417 -20.44 -1.87 -1.45
N ARG A 418 -20.55 -0.92 -0.52
CA ARG A 418 -19.41 -0.28 0.11
C ARG A 418 -19.23 -0.85 1.52
N SER A 419 -18.09 -1.44 1.82
CA SER A 419 -17.72 -1.96 3.14
C SER A 419 -16.35 -1.46 3.55
N GLN A 420 -15.95 -1.71 4.80
CA GLN A 420 -14.53 -1.65 5.13
C GLN A 420 -13.80 -2.72 4.30
N VAL A 421 -12.65 -2.34 3.76
CA VAL A 421 -11.71 -3.21 3.05
C VAL A 421 -10.33 -3.00 3.62
N TYR A 422 -9.47 -3.98 3.44
CA TYR A 422 -8.06 -3.89 3.77
C TYR A 422 -7.31 -2.89 2.90
N GLY A 423 -7.64 -2.84 1.61
CA GLY A 423 -7.12 -1.86 0.66
C GLY A 423 -5.74 -2.19 0.08
N ALA A 424 -5.02 -3.16 0.66
CA ALA A 424 -3.73 -3.64 0.18
C ALA A 424 -3.62 -5.17 0.31
N MET A 425 -4.67 -5.89 -0.04
CA MET A 425 -4.75 -7.36 0.10
C MET A 425 -3.89 -8.05 -0.97
N ARG A 426 -2.58 -8.11 -0.73
CA ARG A 426 -1.59 -8.77 -1.60
C ARG A 426 -1.03 -10.01 -0.90
N ALA A 427 -0.54 -10.98 -1.67
CA ALA A 427 -0.04 -12.24 -1.10
C ALA A 427 1.19 -12.05 -0.19
N GLU A 428 1.99 -11.02 -0.46
CA GLU A 428 3.15 -10.60 0.34
C GLU A 428 2.72 -9.97 1.67
N ASN A 429 1.53 -9.39 1.69
CA ASN A 429 0.96 -8.73 2.87
C ASN A 429 0.17 -9.70 3.78
N ILE A 430 0.30 -11.01 3.56
CA ILE A 430 -0.40 -12.04 4.34
C ILE A 430 0.67 -13.02 4.86
N LEU A 431 0.93 -13.00 6.16
CA LEU A 431 1.75 -14.00 6.84
C LEU A 431 0.91 -15.23 7.16
N VAL A 432 1.41 -16.42 6.84
CA VAL A 432 0.77 -17.70 7.11
C VAL A 432 1.57 -18.43 8.16
N ASP A 433 0.89 -18.85 9.24
CA ASP A 433 1.48 -19.65 10.31
C ASP A 433 1.38 -21.17 10.04
N GLN A 434 1.98 -21.99 10.91
CA GLN A 434 1.96 -23.45 10.76
C GLN A 434 0.55 -24.07 10.85
N ASN A 435 -0.43 -23.33 11.38
CA ASN A 435 -1.82 -23.75 11.49
C ASN A 435 -2.66 -23.21 10.33
N LEU A 436 -2.03 -22.70 9.27
CA LEU A 436 -2.66 -22.10 8.10
C LEU A 436 -3.54 -20.89 8.46
N ARG A 437 -3.21 -20.17 9.54
CA ARG A 437 -3.84 -18.87 9.82
C ARG A 437 -3.15 -17.79 9.01
N GLY A 438 -3.95 -17.04 8.26
CA GLY A 438 -3.52 -15.81 7.60
C GLY A 438 -3.58 -14.63 8.57
N TRP A 439 -2.45 -13.96 8.72
CA TRP A 439 -2.26 -12.74 9.48
C TRP A 439 -1.93 -11.66 8.47
N MET A 440 -2.71 -10.60 8.41
CA MET A 440 -2.40 -9.54 7.44
C MET A 440 -1.09 -8.83 7.86
N THR A 441 -0.60 -7.89 7.06
CA THR A 441 0.42 -6.90 7.42
C THR A 441 0.16 -5.63 6.60
N ARG A 442 0.41 -4.42 7.14
CA ARG A 442 0.18 -3.10 6.49
C ARG A 442 -1.23 -2.47 6.63
N TYR A 443 -1.64 -2.17 7.86
CA TYR A 443 -3.00 -1.69 8.22
C TYR A 443 -3.32 -0.24 7.86
N GLY A 444 -2.33 0.53 7.42
CA GLY A 444 -2.49 1.93 7.06
C GLY A 444 -3.34 2.16 5.80
N THR A 445 -3.88 1.13 5.18
CA THR A 445 -4.69 1.18 3.95
C THR A 445 -6.15 0.85 4.16
N ILE A 446 -6.57 0.54 5.40
CA ILE A 446 -7.97 0.23 5.69
C ILE A 446 -8.84 1.46 5.42
N GLN A 447 -9.90 1.26 4.64
CA GLN A 447 -10.80 2.32 4.21
C GLN A 447 -12.17 1.75 3.83
N GLU A 448 -13.18 2.61 3.71
CA GLU A 448 -14.44 2.23 3.07
C GLU A 448 -14.31 2.23 1.55
N HIS A 449 -14.55 1.07 0.93
CA HIS A 449 -14.40 0.88 -0.51
C HIS A 449 -15.45 -0.10 -1.05
N HIS A 450 -15.45 -0.32 -2.36
CA HIS A 450 -16.16 -1.45 -2.98
C HIS A 450 -15.77 -2.76 -2.28
N ASN A 451 -16.75 -3.49 -1.76
CA ASN A 451 -16.54 -4.66 -0.89
C ASN A 451 -15.78 -5.82 -1.55
N LEU A 452 -15.75 -5.90 -2.88
CA LEU A 452 -14.98 -6.91 -3.63
C LEU A 452 -13.52 -6.51 -3.86
N TYR A 453 -13.12 -5.30 -3.47
CA TYR A 453 -11.80 -4.74 -3.77
C TYR A 453 -10.63 -5.62 -3.28
N ASP A 454 -10.73 -6.17 -2.07
CA ASP A 454 -9.68 -7.05 -1.53
C ASP A 454 -9.58 -8.38 -2.29
N PHE A 455 -10.71 -8.95 -2.72
CA PHE A 455 -10.74 -10.18 -3.54
C PHE A 455 -10.06 -9.94 -4.89
N ILE A 456 -10.40 -8.83 -5.54
CA ILE A 456 -9.87 -8.45 -6.85
C ILE A 456 -8.36 -8.13 -6.77
N THR A 457 -7.94 -7.44 -5.70
CA THR A 457 -6.53 -7.16 -5.44
C THR A 457 -5.78 -8.48 -5.23
N LEU A 458 -6.26 -9.35 -4.35
CA LEU A 458 -5.61 -10.62 -4.08
C LEU A 458 -5.53 -11.51 -5.33
N GLU A 459 -6.61 -11.59 -6.12
CA GLU A 459 -6.63 -12.31 -7.39
C GLU A 459 -5.56 -11.80 -8.35
N THR A 460 -5.45 -10.47 -8.50
CA THR A 460 -4.46 -9.85 -9.39
C THR A 460 -3.04 -10.20 -8.96
N TYR A 461 -2.71 -10.10 -7.66
CA TYR A 461 -1.37 -10.44 -7.18
C TYR A 461 -1.08 -11.94 -7.24
N LEU A 462 -2.04 -12.81 -6.90
CA LEU A 462 -1.86 -14.26 -7.04
C LEU A 462 -1.63 -14.69 -8.50
N ARG A 463 -2.31 -14.03 -9.47
CA ARG A 463 -2.04 -14.22 -10.90
C ARG A 463 -0.61 -13.85 -11.24
N HIS A 464 -0.12 -12.72 -10.75
CA HIS A 464 1.23 -12.26 -11.08
C HIS A 464 2.33 -13.07 -10.39
N GLN A 465 2.03 -13.69 -9.24
CA GLN A 465 2.93 -14.66 -8.62
C GLN A 465 3.16 -15.92 -9.48
N LEU A 466 2.25 -16.25 -10.42
CA LEU A 466 2.51 -17.30 -11.42
C LEU A 466 3.71 -16.99 -12.29
N VAL A 467 3.94 -15.72 -12.60
CA VAL A 467 4.95 -15.27 -13.56
C VAL A 467 6.35 -15.35 -12.98
N ASN A 468 6.47 -15.11 -11.68
CA ASN A 468 7.76 -15.12 -10.99
C ASN A 468 8.31 -16.54 -10.78
N SER A 469 7.51 -17.58 -11.04
CA SER A 469 7.95 -18.97 -10.92
C SER A 469 8.68 -19.41 -12.18
N ASN A 470 10.01 -19.24 -12.22
CA ASN A 470 10.88 -19.75 -13.29
C ASN A 470 10.91 -21.29 -13.41
N ALA A 471 10.22 -22.02 -12.54
CA ALA A 471 10.31 -23.48 -12.48
C ALA A 471 9.73 -24.17 -13.73
N ASP A 472 8.57 -23.72 -14.24
CA ASP A 472 7.96 -24.26 -15.46
C ASP A 472 7.45 -23.13 -16.37
N PRO A 473 8.18 -22.78 -17.45
CA PRO A 473 7.73 -21.76 -18.38
C PRO A 473 6.46 -22.22 -19.12
N PHE A 474 5.61 -21.25 -19.47
CA PHE A 474 4.43 -21.45 -20.32
C PHE A 474 4.42 -20.44 -21.46
N SER A 475 3.82 -20.82 -22.59
CA SER A 475 3.64 -19.91 -23.72
C SER A 475 2.53 -18.90 -23.45
N LEU A 476 2.53 -17.78 -24.17
CA LEU A 476 1.43 -16.81 -24.06
C LEU A 476 0.10 -17.42 -24.51
N ALA A 477 0.16 -18.36 -25.45
CA ALA A 477 -1.01 -19.09 -25.89
C ALA A 477 -1.66 -19.90 -24.77
N ALA A 478 -0.85 -20.67 -24.03
CA ALA A 478 -1.33 -21.43 -22.87
C ALA A 478 -1.90 -20.50 -21.77
N TYR A 479 -1.32 -19.31 -21.60
CA TYR A 479 -1.84 -18.32 -20.65
C TYR A 479 -3.20 -17.76 -21.07
N ILE A 480 -3.40 -17.45 -22.35
CA ILE A 480 -4.69 -17.00 -22.88
C ILE A 480 -5.75 -18.09 -22.69
N ASP A 481 -5.43 -19.35 -23.05
CA ASP A 481 -6.34 -20.47 -22.84
C ASP A 481 -6.70 -20.65 -21.36
N PHE A 482 -5.74 -20.47 -20.45
CA PHE A 482 -5.98 -20.45 -19.02
C PHE A 482 -6.98 -19.37 -18.61
N GLU A 483 -6.83 -18.14 -19.08
CA GLU A 483 -7.73 -17.03 -18.76
C GLU A 483 -9.16 -17.27 -19.27
N GLU A 484 -9.28 -17.75 -20.50
CA GLU A 484 -10.54 -18.11 -21.14
C GLU A 484 -11.28 -19.19 -20.35
N ASN A 485 -10.59 -20.28 -20.01
CA ASN A 485 -11.17 -21.37 -19.24
C ASN A 485 -11.55 -20.92 -17.83
N LEU A 486 -10.73 -20.09 -17.18
CA LEU A 486 -11.02 -19.59 -15.83
C LEU A 486 -12.26 -18.69 -15.82
N ILE A 487 -12.46 -17.85 -16.83
CA ILE A 487 -13.68 -17.04 -16.98
C ILE A 487 -14.88 -17.92 -17.31
N ALA A 488 -14.76 -18.84 -18.27
CA ALA A 488 -15.82 -19.78 -18.63
C ALA A 488 -16.32 -20.56 -17.39
N ALA A 489 -15.39 -21.13 -16.60
CA ALA A 489 -15.73 -21.82 -15.35
C ALA A 489 -16.44 -20.93 -14.34
N THR A 490 -16.02 -19.67 -14.24
CA THR A 490 -16.65 -18.68 -13.35
C THR A 490 -18.10 -18.36 -13.76
N LEU A 491 -18.37 -18.36 -15.06
CA LEU A 491 -19.70 -18.15 -15.62
C LEU A 491 -20.55 -19.44 -15.67
N GLY A 492 -20.01 -20.58 -15.22
CA GLY A 492 -20.67 -21.88 -15.30
C GLY A 492 -20.71 -22.49 -16.70
N GLU A 493 -19.88 -22.00 -17.61
CA GLU A 493 -19.70 -22.51 -18.96
C GLU A 493 -18.71 -23.71 -18.96
N PRO A 494 -18.73 -24.55 -20.02
CA PRO A 494 -17.74 -25.62 -20.15
C PRO A 494 -16.32 -25.04 -20.19
N ALA A 495 -15.47 -25.53 -19.28
CA ALA A 495 -14.08 -25.13 -19.16
C ALA A 495 -13.17 -26.35 -18.98
N SER A 496 -12.00 -26.28 -19.57
CA SER A 496 -10.95 -27.28 -19.42
C SER A 496 -9.90 -26.81 -18.41
N VAL A 497 -9.42 -27.72 -17.58
CA VAL A 497 -8.31 -27.44 -16.68
C VAL A 497 -7.03 -27.32 -17.52
N PRO A 498 -6.16 -26.30 -17.31
CA PRO A 498 -4.91 -26.17 -18.05
C PRO A 498 -4.00 -27.39 -17.90
N GLU A 499 -3.26 -27.73 -18.95
CA GLU A 499 -2.29 -28.86 -18.91
C GLU A 499 -1.00 -28.50 -18.16
N ASN A 500 -0.58 -27.23 -18.20
CA ASN A 500 0.61 -26.77 -17.48
C ASN A 500 0.35 -26.82 -15.96
N PRO A 501 1.21 -27.49 -15.16
CA PRO A 501 0.98 -27.65 -13.72
C PRO A 501 0.85 -26.35 -12.92
N HIS A 502 1.60 -25.29 -13.30
CA HIS A 502 1.51 -24.00 -12.63
C HIS A 502 0.20 -23.29 -12.97
N LEU A 503 -0.21 -23.29 -14.24
CA LEU A 503 -1.50 -22.73 -14.65
C LEU A 503 -2.66 -23.52 -14.04
N GLN A 504 -2.56 -24.84 -13.94
CA GLN A 504 -3.52 -25.68 -13.23
C GLN A 504 -3.63 -25.31 -11.74
N ARG A 505 -2.49 -25.15 -11.05
CA ARG A 505 -2.44 -24.71 -9.65
C ARG A 505 -3.14 -23.37 -9.46
N ALA A 506 -2.84 -22.37 -10.29
CA ALA A 506 -3.56 -21.09 -10.25
C ALA A 506 -5.04 -21.23 -10.55
N TYR A 507 -5.39 -22.01 -11.58
CA TYR A 507 -6.77 -22.21 -11.99
C TYR A 507 -7.63 -22.66 -10.81
N HIS A 508 -7.15 -23.65 -10.04
CA HIS A 508 -7.84 -24.12 -8.84
C HIS A 508 -7.95 -23.05 -7.75
N ILE A 509 -6.85 -22.37 -7.43
CA ILE A 509 -6.81 -21.34 -6.37
C ILE A 509 -7.72 -20.15 -6.71
N LEU A 510 -7.65 -19.66 -7.95
CA LEU A 510 -8.42 -18.49 -8.40
C LEU A 510 -9.91 -18.82 -8.58
N THR A 511 -10.24 -20.04 -9.02
CA THR A 511 -11.64 -20.50 -9.06
C THR A 511 -12.25 -20.45 -7.67
N GLU A 512 -11.54 -20.98 -6.66
CA GLU A 512 -11.99 -20.93 -5.27
C GLU A 512 -12.09 -19.50 -4.73
N LEU A 513 -11.11 -18.63 -5.03
CA LEU A 513 -11.17 -17.23 -4.63
C LEU A 513 -12.43 -16.53 -5.17
N ARG A 514 -12.78 -16.77 -6.45
CA ARG A 514 -14.01 -16.24 -7.06
C ARG A 514 -15.27 -16.81 -6.43
N GLN A 515 -15.31 -18.10 -6.12
CA GLN A 515 -16.42 -18.72 -5.38
C GLN A 515 -16.65 -18.05 -4.03
N ARG A 516 -15.57 -17.67 -3.32
CA ARG A 516 -15.68 -16.94 -2.04
C ARG A 516 -16.11 -15.48 -2.20
N ALA A 517 -15.97 -14.88 -3.37
CA ALA A 517 -16.44 -13.53 -3.66
C ALA A 517 -17.95 -13.46 -3.94
N ILE A 518 -18.56 -14.55 -4.45
CA ILE A 518 -19.98 -14.61 -4.86
C ILE A 518 -20.96 -14.12 -3.78
N PRO A 519 -20.86 -14.52 -2.49
CA PRO A 519 -21.80 -14.05 -1.46
C PRO A 519 -21.80 -12.53 -1.26
N PHE A 520 -20.77 -11.83 -1.74
CA PHE A 520 -20.61 -10.39 -1.60
C PHE A 520 -21.05 -9.60 -2.84
N MET A 521 -21.36 -10.27 -3.95
CA MET A 521 -21.98 -9.72 -5.17
C MET A 521 -23.51 -9.72 -5.03
N GLN A 522 -24.05 -8.89 -4.13
CA GLN A 522 -25.48 -8.84 -3.81
C GLN A 522 -26.10 -7.54 -4.31
N PRO A 523 -27.34 -7.54 -4.85
CA PRO A 523 -28.38 -8.58 -4.70
C PRO A 523 -28.38 -9.71 -5.75
N SER A 524 -27.53 -9.63 -6.79
CA SER A 524 -27.41 -10.65 -7.83
C SER A 524 -25.95 -10.83 -8.20
N VAL A 525 -25.53 -12.07 -8.41
CA VAL A 525 -24.18 -12.39 -8.87
C VAL A 525 -23.95 -11.75 -10.23
N ASP A 526 -23.07 -10.75 -10.30
CA ASP A 526 -22.81 -9.98 -11.50
C ASP A 526 -21.31 -9.90 -11.80
N PHE A 527 -20.75 -11.01 -12.29
CA PHE A 527 -19.35 -11.03 -12.67
C PHE A 527 -19.03 -10.03 -13.77
N GLN A 528 -19.90 -9.89 -14.78
CA GLN A 528 -19.58 -9.09 -15.96
C GLN A 528 -19.82 -7.58 -15.78
N GLY A 529 -20.74 -7.17 -14.90
CA GLY A 529 -21.05 -5.77 -14.60
C GLY A 529 -20.38 -5.22 -13.34
N GLU A 530 -19.88 -6.07 -12.44
CA GLU A 530 -19.22 -5.66 -11.18
C GLU A 530 -17.78 -6.18 -11.09
N TYR A 531 -17.57 -7.50 -11.13
CA TYR A 531 -16.28 -8.11 -10.79
C TYR A 531 -15.22 -7.99 -11.90
N PHE A 532 -15.53 -8.37 -13.14
CA PHE A 532 -14.62 -8.32 -14.29
C PHE A 532 -14.23 -6.90 -14.68
N PRO A 533 -15.13 -5.90 -14.70
CA PRO A 533 -14.75 -4.50 -14.89
C PRO A 533 -13.72 -4.03 -13.86
N ALA A 534 -13.94 -4.35 -12.59
CA ALA A 534 -13.01 -4.00 -11.53
C ALA A 534 -11.66 -4.74 -11.67
N LEU A 535 -11.69 -6.05 -11.94
CA LEU A 535 -10.49 -6.86 -12.17
C LEU A 535 -9.70 -6.37 -13.39
N LEU A 536 -10.37 -5.96 -14.46
CA LEU A 536 -9.74 -5.33 -15.63
C LEU A 536 -8.99 -4.07 -15.19
N LEU A 537 -9.63 -3.17 -14.45
CA LEU A 537 -8.98 -1.94 -13.99
C LEU A 537 -7.82 -2.21 -13.03
N THR A 538 -7.93 -3.20 -12.13
CA THR A 538 -6.83 -3.57 -11.24
C THR A 538 -5.66 -4.20 -12.01
N ASN A 539 -5.90 -4.98 -13.08
CA ASN A 539 -4.83 -5.43 -13.96
C ASN A 539 -4.18 -4.26 -14.72
N MET A 540 -4.97 -3.31 -15.22
CA MET A 540 -4.43 -2.09 -15.83
C MET A 540 -3.61 -1.24 -14.85
N SER A 541 -3.86 -1.34 -13.53
CA SER A 541 -3.07 -0.65 -12.52
C SER A 541 -1.62 -1.15 -12.43
N MET A 542 -1.33 -2.37 -12.88
CA MET A 542 0.02 -2.95 -12.85
C MET A 542 1.03 -2.18 -13.72
N PHE A 543 0.55 -1.44 -14.73
CA PHE A 543 1.39 -0.55 -15.54
C PHE A 543 2.06 0.55 -14.71
N ARG A 544 1.45 0.98 -13.60
CA ARG A 544 2.05 1.93 -12.67
C ARG A 544 3.36 1.42 -12.07
N TYR A 545 3.49 0.10 -11.92
CA TYR A 545 4.64 -0.56 -11.30
C TYR A 545 5.57 -1.22 -12.33
N TYR A 546 5.47 -0.85 -13.61
CA TYR A 546 6.22 -1.46 -14.71
C TYR A 546 7.74 -1.53 -14.45
N GLY A 547 8.33 -0.46 -13.89
CA GLY A 547 9.77 -0.43 -13.57
C GLY A 547 10.22 -1.43 -12.51
N THR A 548 9.29 -1.94 -11.69
CA THR A 548 9.58 -2.86 -10.58
C THR A 548 9.14 -4.30 -10.89
N LEU A 549 8.02 -4.48 -11.59
CA LEU A 549 7.43 -5.80 -11.85
C LEU A 549 8.06 -6.52 -13.06
N GLY A 550 8.69 -5.80 -13.98
CA GLY A 550 9.24 -6.37 -15.21
C GLY A 550 8.22 -6.61 -16.32
N ASP A 551 8.72 -6.96 -17.51
CA ASP A 551 7.92 -7.00 -18.75
C ASP A 551 6.85 -8.10 -18.72
N ASP A 552 7.18 -9.30 -18.21
CA ASP A 552 6.29 -10.46 -18.29
C ASP A 552 5.02 -10.30 -17.44
N ILE A 553 5.15 -9.75 -16.22
CA ILE A 553 4.01 -9.50 -15.33
C ILE A 553 3.03 -8.50 -15.98
N VAL A 554 3.56 -7.38 -16.47
CA VAL A 554 2.74 -6.34 -17.09
C VAL A 554 2.12 -6.83 -18.41
N ARG A 555 2.83 -7.68 -19.14
CA ARG A 555 2.31 -8.33 -20.36
C ARG A 555 1.10 -9.21 -20.05
N GLN A 556 1.21 -10.02 -19.01
CA GLN A 556 0.11 -10.88 -18.58
C GLN A 556 -1.07 -10.08 -18.05
N ALA A 557 -0.83 -9.05 -17.23
CA ALA A 557 -1.89 -8.14 -16.79
C ALA A 557 -2.66 -7.52 -17.96
N PHE A 558 -1.94 -7.14 -19.02
CA PHE A 558 -2.55 -6.63 -20.25
C PHE A 558 -3.38 -7.71 -20.99
N ILE A 559 -2.88 -8.94 -21.06
CA ILE A 559 -3.60 -10.07 -21.68
C ILE A 559 -4.87 -10.40 -20.87
N THR A 560 -4.78 -10.52 -19.55
CA THR A 560 -5.93 -10.75 -18.66
C THR A 560 -6.98 -9.66 -18.86
N ALA A 561 -6.57 -8.39 -18.91
CA ALA A 561 -7.47 -7.27 -19.19
C ALA A 561 -8.14 -7.37 -20.58
N ALA A 562 -7.42 -7.86 -21.59
CA ALA A 562 -7.96 -8.03 -22.95
C ALA A 562 -9.01 -9.14 -23.02
N VAL A 563 -8.70 -10.28 -22.39
CA VAL A 563 -9.60 -11.44 -22.32
C VAL A 563 -10.88 -11.07 -21.55
N LEU A 564 -10.76 -10.48 -20.35
CA LEU A 564 -11.90 -9.95 -19.58
C LEU A 564 -12.74 -8.98 -20.41
N GLY A 565 -12.08 -8.14 -21.21
CA GLY A 565 -12.73 -7.16 -22.05
C GLY A 565 -13.72 -7.74 -23.05
N ARG A 566 -13.46 -8.96 -23.55
CA ARG A 566 -14.38 -9.67 -24.44
C ARG A 566 -15.71 -9.99 -23.74
N TYR A 567 -15.62 -10.55 -22.53
CA TYR A 567 -16.80 -10.91 -21.73
C TYR A 567 -17.56 -9.70 -21.19
N ILE A 568 -16.89 -8.56 -20.98
CA ILE A 568 -17.54 -7.30 -20.62
C ILE A 568 -18.31 -6.72 -21.82
N ALA A 569 -17.76 -6.83 -23.04
CA ALA A 569 -18.39 -6.28 -24.24
C ALA A 569 -19.68 -7.03 -24.65
N ASP A 570 -19.75 -8.33 -24.39
CA ASP A 570 -20.86 -9.19 -24.84
C ASP A 570 -22.19 -8.95 -24.09
N GLN A 571 -22.16 -8.33 -22.90
CA GLN A 571 -23.38 -8.00 -22.15
C GLN A 571 -24.29 -6.98 -22.84
N GLY A 572 -23.80 -6.28 -23.86
CA GLY A 572 -24.57 -5.26 -24.57
C GLY A 572 -25.81 -5.78 -25.30
N GLY A 573 -25.95 -7.09 -25.58
CA GLY A 573 -27.11 -7.70 -26.27
C GLY A 573 -27.45 -7.08 -27.64
N THR A 574 -26.63 -6.14 -28.10
CA THR A 574 -26.82 -5.29 -29.24
C THR A 574 -25.44 -5.20 -29.89
N GLY A 575 -25.22 -6.05 -30.90
CA GLY A 575 -24.02 -6.01 -31.74
C GLY A 575 -23.81 -4.67 -32.49
N THR A 576 -24.50 -3.60 -32.10
CA THR A 576 -24.45 -2.26 -32.70
C THR A 576 -23.40 -1.34 -32.07
N TYR A 577 -23.06 -1.46 -30.77
CA TYR A 577 -22.13 -0.48 -30.16
C TYR A 577 -20.66 -0.65 -30.53
N PHE A 578 -20.22 -1.84 -30.94
CA PHE A 578 -18.86 -2.02 -31.44
C PHE A 578 -18.69 -1.61 -32.92
N LEU A 579 -19.77 -1.64 -33.70
CA LEU A 579 -19.76 -1.25 -35.11
C LEU A 579 -19.74 0.28 -35.32
N GLU A 580 -20.17 1.10 -34.36
CA GLU A 580 -20.09 2.57 -34.49
C GLU A 580 -18.64 3.11 -34.46
N SER A 581 -17.67 2.33 -34.00
CA SER A 581 -16.24 2.68 -34.14
C SER A 581 -15.73 2.64 -35.58
N ARG A 582 -16.47 2.03 -36.52
CA ARG A 582 -16.20 2.17 -37.97
C ARG A 582 -16.60 3.54 -38.52
N LEU A 583 -17.52 4.26 -37.90
CA LEU A 583 -17.95 5.58 -38.38
C LEU A 583 -16.96 6.70 -38.02
N TRP A 584 -16.14 6.53 -36.98
CA TRP A 584 -15.07 7.48 -36.65
C TRP A 584 -13.88 7.49 -37.65
N ARG A 585 -13.82 6.52 -38.58
CA ARG A 585 -12.81 6.52 -39.67
C ARG A 585 -13.27 7.25 -40.95
N LEU A 586 -14.48 7.80 -41.00
CA LEU A 586 -14.99 8.52 -42.17
C LEU A 586 -15.10 10.05 -41.96
N SER A 587 -14.56 10.59 -40.87
CA SER A 587 -14.55 12.03 -40.61
C SER A 587 -13.23 12.52 -39.98
N VAL A 588 -12.10 12.12 -40.58
CA VAL A 588 -10.80 12.80 -40.48
C VAL A 588 -10.27 12.99 -41.89
#